data_AF-A0A3C0L2U9-F1
#
_entry.id   AF-A0A3C0L2U9-F1
#
_cell.length_a   1.000
_cell.length_b   1.000
_cell.length_c   1.000
_cell.angle_alpha   90.00
_cell.angle_beta   90.00
_cell.angle_gamma   90.00
#
_symmetry.space_group_name_H-M   'P 1'
#
loop_
_entity.id
_entity.type
_entity.pdbx_description
1 polymer ?
#
loop_
_entity_poly.entity_id
_entity_poly.type
_entity_poly.pdbx_seq_one_letter_code
_entity_poly.pdbx_strand_id
1 'polypeptide(L)'
;MPIICLTGGIAAGKSTAARYFATRGAKVIDADQLGHATYEAGTAANDRLVETFGDAVRAEDGGIDRKALGGMVFGKPEALKQLTDIVWPEIRLLAEAQTQSLLKEDPSAIVILEAAVLFEAGWEDIGDATWVVITEPEVAIARAMARDGLTREAVEKRLSSQLSN
;
A
#
# COMPACT_ATOMS: atom_id res chain seq x y z
N MET A 1 20.74 0.22 -11.43
CA MET A 1 20.72 1.28 -10.40
C MET A 1 19.72 0.89 -9.32
N PRO A 2 19.75 1.45 -8.09
CA PRO A 2 19.06 0.82 -6.97
C PRO A 2 17.53 0.93 -7.07
N ILE A 3 16.85 -0.14 -6.67
CA ILE A 3 15.44 -0.16 -6.29
C ILE A 3 15.38 0.19 -4.80
N ILE A 4 14.65 1.24 -4.46
CA ILE A 4 14.52 1.72 -3.08
C ILE A 4 13.08 1.49 -2.61
N CYS A 5 12.90 0.66 -1.60
CA CYS A 5 11.63 0.49 -0.90
C CYS A 5 11.43 1.67 0.07
N LEU A 6 10.41 2.49 -0.15
CA LEU A 6 10.09 3.66 0.65
C LEU A 6 8.85 3.40 1.51
N THR A 7 9.03 3.44 2.82
CA THR A 7 7.96 3.26 3.81
C THR A 7 8.01 4.34 4.90
N GLY A 8 7.20 4.21 5.94
CA GLY A 8 6.97 5.23 6.96
C GLY A 8 5.54 5.21 7.51
N GLY A 9 5.38 5.71 8.73
CA GLY A 9 4.08 5.74 9.41
C GLY A 9 3.02 6.61 8.72
N ILE A 10 1.81 6.59 9.30
CA ILE A 10 0.71 7.47 8.89
C ILE A 10 1.16 8.93 8.93
N ALA A 11 0.82 9.69 7.87
CA ALA A 11 1.11 11.12 7.74
C ALA A 11 2.61 11.52 7.91
N ALA A 12 3.54 10.57 7.82
CA ALA A 12 4.97 10.84 7.89
C ALA A 12 5.50 11.67 6.70
N GLY A 13 4.81 11.60 5.55
CA GLY A 13 5.18 12.34 4.34
C GLY A 13 5.80 11.48 3.23
N LYS A 14 5.64 10.15 3.28
CA LYS A 14 6.08 9.20 2.25
C LYS A 14 5.78 9.67 0.82
N SER A 15 4.52 9.96 0.52
CA SER A 15 4.12 10.35 -0.84
C SER A 15 4.67 11.72 -1.25
N THR A 16 5.01 12.59 -0.29
CA THR A 16 5.76 13.82 -0.59
C THR A 16 7.22 13.52 -0.94
N ALA A 17 7.87 12.60 -0.22
CA ALA A 17 9.22 12.15 -0.55
C ALA A 17 9.25 11.43 -1.91
N ALA A 18 8.32 10.52 -2.18
CA ALA A 18 8.20 9.82 -3.46
C ALA A 18 8.02 10.80 -4.63
N ARG A 19 7.09 11.77 -4.51
CA ARG A 19 6.92 12.84 -5.51
C ARG A 19 8.19 13.66 -5.69
N TYR A 20 8.88 14.00 -4.61
CA TYR A 20 10.15 14.72 -4.70
C TYR A 20 11.17 13.93 -5.54
N PHE A 21 11.34 12.63 -5.30
CA PHE A 21 12.22 11.80 -6.14
C PHE A 21 11.75 11.71 -7.60
N ALA A 22 10.44 11.65 -7.84
CA ALA A 22 9.89 11.71 -9.20
C ALA A 22 10.31 13.01 -9.92
N THR A 23 10.28 14.16 -9.24
CA THR A 23 10.77 15.43 -9.84
C THR A 23 12.26 15.44 -10.16
N ARG A 24 13.03 14.50 -9.58
CA ARG A 24 14.45 14.31 -9.85
C ARG A 24 14.75 13.20 -10.87
N GLY A 25 13.71 12.61 -11.48
CA GLY A 25 13.84 11.60 -12.53
C GLY A 25 13.69 10.15 -12.04
N ALA A 26 13.43 9.91 -10.76
CA ALA A 26 13.14 8.56 -10.29
C ALA A 26 11.78 8.07 -10.81
N LYS A 27 11.67 6.76 -11.07
CA LYS A 27 10.40 6.12 -11.40
C LYS A 27 9.74 5.67 -10.10
N VAL A 28 8.51 6.11 -9.85
CA VAL A 28 7.77 5.77 -8.62
C VAL A 28 6.74 4.69 -8.94
N ILE A 29 6.75 3.63 -8.15
CA ILE A 29 5.72 2.60 -8.11
C ILE A 29 5.00 2.75 -6.77
N ASP A 30 3.70 2.97 -6.81
CA ASP A 30 2.85 3.09 -5.62
C ASP A 30 2.14 1.75 -5.38
N ALA A 31 2.57 1.01 -4.35
CA ALA A 31 2.01 -0.30 -4.02
C ALA A 31 0.56 -0.21 -3.54
N ASP A 32 0.16 0.91 -2.92
CA ASP A 32 -1.23 1.11 -2.49
C ASP A 32 -2.13 1.28 -3.74
N GLN A 33 -1.62 1.96 -4.78
CA GLN A 33 -2.30 2.07 -6.07
C GLN A 33 -2.38 0.72 -6.81
N LEU A 34 -1.32 -0.09 -6.75
CA LEU A 34 -1.35 -1.47 -7.30
C LEU A 34 -2.38 -2.35 -6.58
N GLY A 35 -2.57 -2.16 -5.27
CA GLY A 35 -3.63 -2.84 -4.52
C GLY A 35 -5.02 -2.56 -5.09
N HIS A 36 -5.27 -1.38 -5.64
CA HIS A 36 -6.54 -1.10 -6.31
C HIS A 36 -6.75 -1.94 -7.58
N ALA A 37 -5.69 -2.18 -8.35
CA ALA A 37 -5.77 -3.00 -9.55
C ALA A 37 -6.14 -4.47 -9.23
N THR A 38 -5.75 -4.98 -8.04
CA THR A 38 -6.12 -6.34 -7.61
C THR A 38 -7.61 -6.55 -7.35
N TYR A 39 -8.38 -5.45 -7.27
CA TYR A 39 -9.83 -5.50 -7.07
C TYR A 39 -10.63 -5.49 -8.38
N GLU A 40 -9.96 -5.25 -9.51
CA GLU A 40 -10.62 -5.15 -10.82
C GLU A 40 -11.22 -6.49 -11.25
N ALA A 41 -12.33 -6.42 -11.99
CA ALA A 41 -13.04 -7.58 -12.48
C ALA A 41 -12.13 -8.46 -13.36
N GLY A 42 -12.19 -9.78 -13.17
CA GLY A 42 -11.41 -10.74 -13.95
C GLY A 42 -9.96 -10.93 -13.49
N THR A 43 -9.56 -10.30 -12.39
CA THR A 43 -8.26 -10.59 -11.74
C THR A 43 -8.36 -11.80 -10.82
N ALA A 44 -7.26 -12.54 -10.65
CA ALA A 44 -7.22 -13.70 -9.76
C ALA A 44 -7.43 -13.33 -8.27
N ALA A 45 -7.11 -12.10 -7.86
CA ALA A 45 -7.44 -11.61 -6.53
C ALA A 45 -8.94 -11.34 -6.39
N ASN A 46 -9.58 -10.69 -7.37
CA ASN A 46 -11.03 -10.46 -7.35
C ASN A 46 -11.82 -11.77 -7.17
N ASP A 47 -11.52 -12.80 -7.95
CA ASP A 47 -12.22 -14.09 -7.85
C ASP A 47 -12.04 -14.74 -6.47
N ARG A 48 -10.82 -14.75 -5.93
CA ARG A 48 -10.53 -15.29 -4.59
C ARG A 48 -11.19 -14.48 -3.47
N LEU A 49 -11.30 -13.16 -3.63
CA LEU A 49 -11.99 -12.31 -2.67
C LEU A 49 -13.49 -12.61 -2.65
N VAL A 50 -14.12 -12.79 -3.81
CA VAL A 50 -15.54 -13.18 -3.88
C VAL A 50 -15.75 -14.58 -3.31
N GLU A 51 -14.85 -15.54 -3.58
CA GLU A 51 -14.91 -16.88 -2.98
C GLU A 51 -14.82 -16.83 -1.45
N THR A 52 -13.94 -15.98 -0.91
CA THR A 52 -13.65 -15.90 0.53
C THR A 52 -14.70 -15.10 1.31
N PHE A 53 -15.12 -13.95 0.77
CA PHE A 53 -16.02 -13.02 1.45
C PHE A 53 -17.47 -13.07 0.93
N GLY A 54 -17.73 -13.89 -0.08
CA GLY A 54 -19.04 -14.10 -0.70
C GLY A 54 -19.43 -13.01 -1.69
N ASP A 55 -20.54 -13.22 -2.41
CA ASP A 55 -21.04 -12.28 -3.42
C ASP A 55 -21.39 -10.89 -2.88
N ALA A 56 -21.52 -10.73 -1.56
CA ALA A 56 -21.78 -9.45 -0.93
C ALA A 56 -20.66 -8.41 -1.16
N VAL A 57 -19.45 -8.83 -1.54
CA VAL A 57 -18.35 -7.90 -1.87
C VAL A 57 -18.26 -7.59 -3.37
N ARG A 58 -19.15 -8.12 -4.22
CA ARG A 58 -19.13 -7.88 -5.66
C ARG A 58 -19.83 -6.57 -6.00
N ALA A 59 -19.15 -5.69 -6.73
CA ALA A 59 -19.72 -4.47 -7.28
C ALA A 59 -20.49 -4.74 -8.58
N GLU A 60 -21.31 -3.78 -9.01
CA GLU A 60 -22.15 -3.89 -10.23
C GLU A 60 -21.32 -4.08 -11.52
N ASP A 61 -20.10 -3.53 -11.56
CA ASP A 61 -19.15 -3.67 -12.67
C ASP A 61 -18.36 -4.99 -12.66
N GLY A 62 -18.63 -5.87 -11.68
CA GLY A 62 -17.92 -7.13 -11.48
C GLY A 62 -16.63 -7.00 -10.66
N GLY A 63 -16.22 -5.78 -10.30
CA GLY A 63 -15.12 -5.51 -9.38
C GLY A 63 -15.47 -5.82 -7.92
N ILE A 64 -14.58 -5.43 -6.99
CA ILE A 64 -14.86 -5.50 -5.55
C ILE A 64 -15.43 -4.17 -5.03
N ASP A 65 -16.57 -4.22 -4.34
CA ASP A 65 -17.06 -3.13 -3.52
C ASP A 65 -16.18 -2.99 -2.28
N ARG A 66 -15.22 -2.05 -2.35
CA ARG A 66 -14.28 -1.74 -1.27
C ARG A 66 -14.96 -1.30 0.01
N LYS A 67 -16.14 -0.70 -0.05
CA LYS A 67 -16.89 -0.28 1.15
C LYS A 67 -17.49 -1.50 1.83
N ALA A 68 -18.09 -2.41 1.06
CA ALA A 68 -18.61 -3.67 1.58
C ALA A 68 -17.49 -4.52 2.19
N LEU A 69 -16.40 -4.75 1.44
CA LEU A 69 -15.23 -5.48 1.91
C LEU A 69 -14.61 -4.81 3.15
N GLY A 70 -14.45 -3.49 3.13
CA GLY A 70 -13.95 -2.71 4.26
C GLY A 70 -14.77 -2.92 5.53
N GLY A 71 -16.10 -2.93 5.43
CA GLY A 71 -16.99 -3.23 6.57
C GLY A 71 -16.87 -4.68 7.08
N MET A 72 -16.47 -5.62 6.21
CA MET A 72 -16.26 -7.01 6.59
C MET A 72 -14.93 -7.26 7.30
N VAL A 73 -13.88 -6.49 6.98
CA VAL A 73 -12.52 -6.69 7.54
C VAL A 73 -12.17 -5.72 8.67
N PHE A 74 -12.82 -4.55 8.75
CA PHE A 74 -12.47 -3.53 9.73
C PHE A 74 -12.69 -4.02 11.17
N GLY A 75 -11.64 -3.94 11.98
CA GLY A 75 -11.66 -4.37 13.38
C GLY A 75 -11.72 -5.89 13.58
N LYS A 76 -11.53 -6.69 12.52
CA LYS A 76 -11.54 -8.16 12.56
C LYS A 76 -10.21 -8.71 12.06
N PRO A 77 -9.26 -9.03 12.96
CA PRO A 77 -7.90 -9.43 12.60
C PRO A 77 -7.84 -10.63 11.65
N GLU A 78 -8.68 -11.64 11.86
CA GLU A 78 -8.71 -12.86 11.04
C GLU A 78 -9.19 -12.57 9.62
N ALA A 79 -10.25 -11.79 9.48
CA ALA A 79 -10.79 -11.38 8.18
C ALA A 79 -9.82 -10.45 7.43
N LEU A 80 -9.16 -9.53 8.16
CA LEU A 80 -8.12 -8.69 7.58
C LEU A 80 -6.95 -9.53 7.08
N LYS A 81 -6.54 -10.54 7.85
CA LYS A 81 -5.48 -11.47 7.43
C LYS A 81 -5.86 -12.22 6.16
N GLN A 82 -7.08 -12.74 6.07
CA GLN A 82 -7.57 -13.41 4.85
C GLN A 82 -7.51 -12.48 3.63
N LEU A 83 -7.92 -11.22 3.79
CA LEU A 83 -7.81 -10.22 2.75
C LEU A 83 -6.35 -10.03 2.33
N THR A 84 -5.46 -9.74 3.28
CA THR A 84 -4.04 -9.47 2.99
C THR A 84 -3.31 -10.67 2.40
N ASP A 85 -3.63 -11.90 2.84
CA ASP A 85 -3.08 -13.13 2.29
C ASP A 85 -3.44 -13.32 0.80
N ILE A 86 -4.58 -12.76 0.36
CA ILE A 86 -5.01 -12.80 -1.04
C ILE A 86 -4.36 -11.66 -1.84
N VAL A 87 -4.40 -10.42 -1.33
CA VAL A 87 -4.01 -9.25 -2.13
C VAL A 87 -2.51 -8.98 -2.14
N TRP A 88 -1.79 -9.23 -1.05
CA TRP A 88 -0.37 -8.89 -0.96
C TRP A 88 0.51 -9.66 -1.95
N PRO A 89 0.33 -10.97 -2.17
CA PRO A 89 1.06 -11.68 -3.22
C PRO A 89 0.86 -11.08 -4.61
N GLU A 90 -0.38 -10.67 -4.93
CA GLU A 90 -0.69 -10.06 -6.23
C GLU A 90 -0.06 -8.68 -6.39
N ILE A 91 -0.09 -7.85 -5.33
CA ILE A 91 0.58 -6.54 -5.34
C ILE A 91 2.08 -6.72 -5.55
N ARG A 92 2.71 -7.68 -4.87
CA ARG A 92 4.13 -7.99 -5.05
C ARG A 92 4.44 -8.36 -6.51
N LEU A 93 3.66 -9.25 -7.11
CA LEU A 93 3.85 -9.65 -8.51
C LEU A 93 3.74 -8.46 -9.46
N LEU A 94 2.75 -7.58 -9.25
CA LEU A 94 2.59 -6.36 -10.05
C LEU A 94 3.76 -5.39 -9.86
N ALA A 95 4.24 -5.20 -8.63
CA ALA A 95 5.37 -4.33 -8.33
C ALA A 95 6.67 -4.84 -8.97
N GLU A 96 6.95 -6.14 -8.88
CA GLU A 96 8.11 -6.77 -9.51
C GLU A 96 8.04 -6.67 -11.03
N ALA A 97 6.87 -6.95 -11.63
CA ALA A 97 6.67 -6.85 -13.07
C ALA A 97 6.85 -5.40 -13.59
N GLN A 98 6.29 -4.42 -12.88
CA GLN A 98 6.44 -3.01 -13.24
C GLN A 98 7.89 -2.54 -13.08
N THR A 99 8.58 -2.99 -12.02
CA THR A 99 10.01 -2.71 -11.80
C THR A 99 10.85 -3.27 -12.94
N GLN A 100 10.64 -4.53 -13.32
CA GLN A 100 11.35 -5.15 -14.44
C GLN A 100 11.09 -4.44 -15.77
N SER A 101 9.84 -4.03 -16.02
CA SER A 101 9.47 -3.28 -17.22
C SER A 101 10.24 -1.96 -17.31
N LEU A 102 10.29 -1.19 -16.22
CA LEU A 102 11.01 0.07 -16.14
C LEU A 102 12.52 -0.09 -16.35
N LEU A 103 13.12 -1.13 -15.75
CA LEU A 103 14.55 -1.41 -15.90
C LEU A 103 14.91 -1.94 -17.30
N LYS A 104 13.96 -2.57 -18.00
CA LYS A 104 14.13 -2.97 -19.40
C LYS A 104 14.11 -1.76 -20.34
N GLU A 105 13.26 -0.77 -20.04
CA GLU A 105 13.20 0.50 -20.79
C GLU A 105 14.44 1.37 -20.53
N ASP A 106 14.83 1.49 -19.26
CA ASP A 106 16.01 2.24 -18.83
C ASP A 106 16.77 1.48 -17.72
N PRO A 107 17.84 0.75 -18.06
CA PRO A 107 18.66 0.02 -17.09
C PRO A 107 19.34 0.90 -16.03
N SER A 108 19.37 2.21 -16.27
CA SER A 108 19.93 3.21 -15.36
C SER A 108 18.89 3.88 -14.45
N ALA A 109 17.61 3.56 -14.61
CA ALA A 109 16.53 4.13 -13.81
C ALA A 109 16.72 3.82 -12.30
N ILE A 110 16.40 4.82 -11.48
CA ILE A 110 16.21 4.64 -10.04
C ILE A 110 14.72 4.41 -9.81
N VAL A 111 14.36 3.32 -9.15
CA VAL A 111 12.97 2.96 -8.86
C VAL A 111 12.70 3.18 -7.38
N ILE A 112 11.63 3.92 -7.06
CA ILE A 112 11.10 4.06 -5.71
C ILE A 112 9.83 3.24 -5.62
N LEU A 113 9.84 2.17 -4.82
CA LEU A 113 8.65 1.40 -4.47
C LEU A 113 8.08 1.97 -3.17
N GLU A 114 7.04 2.80 -3.27
CA GLU A 114 6.33 3.33 -2.10
C GLU A 114 5.31 2.29 -1.60
N ALA A 115 5.43 1.86 -0.35
CA ALA A 115 4.48 0.93 0.27
C ALA A 115 4.27 1.27 1.75
N ALA A 116 3.02 1.50 2.17
CA ALA A 116 2.69 1.77 3.57
C ALA A 116 2.83 0.53 4.47
N VAL A 117 2.63 -0.66 3.90
CA VAL A 117 2.65 -1.96 4.59
C VAL A 117 3.92 -2.78 4.30
N LEU A 118 5.02 -2.11 3.94
CA LEU A 118 6.24 -2.76 3.44
C LEU A 118 6.75 -3.87 4.37
N PHE A 119 6.83 -3.60 5.68
CA PHE A 119 7.35 -4.54 6.67
C PHE A 119 6.32 -5.61 7.01
N GLU A 120 5.05 -5.22 7.15
CA GLU A 120 3.94 -6.13 7.44
C GLU A 120 3.75 -7.17 6.34
N ALA A 121 4.01 -6.78 5.09
CA ALA A 121 3.89 -7.64 3.91
C ALA A 121 5.19 -8.37 3.53
N GLY A 122 6.31 -8.09 4.21
CA GLY A 122 7.60 -8.73 3.93
C GLY A 122 8.14 -8.41 2.53
N TRP A 123 8.07 -7.14 2.13
CA TRP A 123 8.44 -6.65 0.80
C TRP A 123 9.79 -5.92 0.76
N GLU A 124 10.54 -5.92 1.87
CA GLU A 124 11.84 -5.26 1.96
C GLU A 124 12.85 -5.90 0.99
N ASP A 125 12.66 -7.19 0.66
CA ASP A 125 13.49 -7.99 -0.23
C ASP A 125 13.30 -7.68 -1.73
N ILE A 126 12.29 -6.88 -2.09
CA ILE A 126 12.07 -6.43 -3.46
C ILE A 126 13.14 -5.41 -3.88
N GLY A 127 13.66 -4.64 -2.92
CA GLY A 127 14.60 -3.54 -3.18
C GLY A 127 16.05 -3.83 -2.75
N ASP A 128 16.96 -2.99 -3.24
CA ASP A 128 18.37 -2.97 -2.82
C ASP A 128 18.57 -2.22 -1.49
N ALA A 129 17.63 -1.33 -1.16
CA ALA A 129 17.64 -0.54 0.07
C ALA A 129 16.22 -0.24 0.55
N THR A 130 16.05 -0.13 1.87
CA THR A 130 14.80 0.32 2.50
C THR A 130 15.01 1.68 3.15
N TRP A 131 14.19 2.65 2.78
CA TRP A 131 14.15 3.99 3.36
C TRP A 131 12.86 4.21 4.12
N VAL A 132 12.97 4.75 5.33
CA VAL A 132 11.83 5.01 6.20
C VAL A 132 11.69 6.52 6.40
N VAL A 133 10.54 7.05 6.04
CA VAL A 133 10.15 8.43 6.35
C VAL A 133 9.52 8.46 7.73
N ILE A 134 10.17 9.14 8.66
CA ILE A 134 9.70 9.31 10.03
C ILE A 134 9.27 10.76 10.29
N THR A 135 8.37 10.92 11.24
CA THR A 135 8.00 12.24 11.79
C THR A 135 7.60 12.07 13.26
N GLU A 136 7.61 13.17 14.00
CA GLU A 136 7.16 13.16 15.40
C GLU A 136 5.67 12.78 15.48
N PRO A 137 5.23 11.98 16.48
CA PRO A 137 3.84 11.55 16.59
C PRO A 137 2.83 12.69 16.56
N GLU A 138 3.08 13.79 17.26
CA GLU A 138 2.19 14.96 17.27
C GLU A 138 2.07 15.63 15.90
N VAL A 139 3.16 15.63 15.12
CA VAL A 139 3.15 16.15 13.73
C VAL A 139 2.34 15.23 12.83
N ALA A 140 2.48 13.91 12.98
CA ALA A 140 1.66 12.93 12.25
C ALA A 140 0.18 13.09 12.59
N ILE A 141 -0.16 13.24 13.88
CA ILE A 141 -1.54 13.48 14.36
C ILE A 141 -2.12 14.73 13.73
N ALA A 142 -1.44 15.88 13.87
CA ALA A 142 -1.93 17.14 13.33
C ALA A 142 -2.15 17.08 11.81
N ARG A 143 -1.23 16.46 11.06
CA ARG A 143 -1.34 16.29 9.61
C ARG A 143 -2.49 15.36 9.22
N ALA A 144 -2.64 14.22 9.88
CA ALA A 144 -3.71 13.27 9.59
C ALA A 144 -5.10 13.86 9.89
N MET A 145 -5.24 14.58 11.01
CA MET A 145 -6.48 15.28 11.34
C MET A 145 -6.84 16.34 10.29
N ALA A 146 -5.86 17.16 9.88
CA ALA A 146 -6.09 18.21 8.89
C ALA A 146 -6.40 17.68 7.48
N ARG A 147 -5.76 16.58 7.06
CA ARG A 147 -5.92 15.99 5.72
C ARG A 147 -7.16 15.10 5.62
N ASP A 148 -7.37 14.23 6.60
CA ASP A 148 -8.35 13.15 6.53
C ASP A 148 -9.63 13.44 7.32
N GLY A 149 -9.70 14.55 8.05
CA GLY A 149 -10.84 14.89 8.91
C GLY A 149 -11.06 13.91 10.07
N LEU A 150 -10.02 13.17 10.45
CA LEU A 150 -10.08 12.16 11.51
C LEU A 150 -10.04 12.81 12.90
N THR A 151 -10.65 12.16 13.89
CA THR A 151 -10.45 12.52 15.30
C THR A 151 -9.04 12.13 15.74
N ARG A 152 -8.51 12.83 16.75
CA ARG A 152 -7.22 12.50 17.36
C ARG A 152 -7.16 11.03 17.79
N GLU A 153 -8.19 10.55 18.48
CA GLU A 153 -8.32 9.16 18.92
C GLU A 153 -8.23 8.16 17.75
N ALA A 154 -8.88 8.46 16.62
CA ALA A 154 -8.80 7.60 15.44
C ALA A 154 -7.38 7.54 14.85
N VAL A 155 -6.63 8.65 14.88
CA VAL A 155 -5.23 8.68 14.41
C VAL A 155 -4.31 7.96 15.39
N GLU A 156 -4.47 8.18 16.69
CA GLU A 156 -3.69 7.50 17.74
C GLU A 156 -3.89 5.98 17.67
N LYS A 157 -5.11 5.51 17.41
CA LYS A 157 -5.38 4.09 17.18
C LYS A 157 -4.60 3.55 15.98
N ARG A 158 -4.53 4.29 14.87
CA ARG A 158 -3.75 3.90 13.69
C ARG A 158 -2.25 3.90 13.95
N LEU A 159 -1.73 4.89 14.68
CA LEU A 159 -0.33 4.94 15.08
C LEU A 159 0.03 3.73 15.95
N SER A 160 -0.83 3.36 16.90
CA SER A 160 -0.59 2.20 17.78
C SER A 160 -0.63 0.85 17.07
N SER A 161 -1.24 0.78 15.89
CA SER A 161 -1.28 -0.44 15.06
C SER A 161 -0.12 -0.56 14.06
N GLN A 162 0.74 0.46 13.97
CA GLN A 162 1.91 0.48 13.09
C GLN A 162 3.17 0.16 13.88
N LEU A 163 4.24 -0.24 13.19
CA LEU A 163 5.57 -0.34 13.79
C LEU A 163 6.00 1.03 14.35
N SER A 164 6.58 1.03 15.55
CA SER A 164 7.13 2.24 16.16
C SER A 164 8.38 2.70 15.42
N ASN A 165 8.57 4.03 15.36
CA ASN A 165 9.83 4.63 14.91
C ASN A 165 11.03 4.18 15.74
#